data_AF-A0A644ZMN0-F1
#
_entry.id   AF-A0A644ZMN0-F1
#
_cell.length_a   1.000
_cell.length_b   1.000
_cell.length_c   1.000
_cell.angle_alpha   90.00
_cell.angle_beta   90.00
_cell.angle_gamma   90.00
#
_symmetry.space_group_name_H-M   'P 1'
#
loop_
_entity.id
_entity.type
_entity.pdbx_description
1 polymer ?
#
loop_
_entity_poly.entity_id
_entity_poly.type
_entity_poly.pdbx_seq_one_letter_code
_entity_poly.pdbx_strand_id
1 'polypeptide(L)'
;MIAKKVKYEDFNGNEVEEVLRFNLTKAELTKLELGRKGGTSEYIKEAVESGDSGKLVDLFYNMLLDSYGVKSEDGKRFVKNARIREDFESSAAFSAIFMEIMQTPEVAESFFKAVTNQ
;
A
#
# COMPACT_ATOMS: atom_id res chain seq x y z
N MET A 1 -4.10 -4.72 11.29
CA MET A 1 -3.21 -5.14 10.21
C MET A 1 -4.03 -6.09 9.38
N ILE A 2 -4.00 -5.96 8.06
CA ILE A 2 -4.68 -6.90 7.16
C ILE A 2 -3.69 -7.91 6.60
N ALA A 3 -4.17 -9.10 6.27
CA ALA A 3 -3.43 -10.12 5.56
C ALA A 3 -4.12 -10.35 4.21
N LYS A 4 -3.38 -10.23 3.12
CA LYS A 4 -3.89 -10.40 1.76
C LYS A 4 -3.15 -11.56 1.11
N LYS A 5 -3.90 -12.53 0.61
CA LYS A 5 -3.37 -13.59 -0.25
C LYS A 5 -3.21 -13.03 -1.65
N VAL A 6 -2.02 -13.17 -2.22
CA VAL A 6 -1.70 -12.72 -3.57
C VAL A 6 -1.15 -13.93 -4.34
N LYS A 7 -1.69 -14.15 -5.53
CA LYS A 7 -1.20 -15.15 -6.47
C LYS A 7 -0.49 -14.43 -7.61
N TYR A 8 0.68 -14.92 -8.01
CA TYR A 8 1.47 -14.35 -9.08
C TYR A 8 2.40 -15.39 -9.69
N GLU A 9 2.86 -15.14 -10.92
CA GLU A 9 3.98 -15.88 -11.53
C GLU A 9 5.29 -15.18 -11.12
N ASP A 10 6.24 -15.94 -10.58
CA ASP A 10 7.56 -15.42 -10.23
C ASP A 10 8.45 -15.24 -11.48
N PHE A 11 9.64 -14.64 -11.30
CA PHE A 11 10.57 -14.43 -12.41
C PHE A 11 11.19 -15.72 -12.98
N ASN A 12 10.90 -16.89 -12.39
CA ASN A 12 11.29 -18.21 -12.89
C ASN A 12 10.12 -18.93 -13.59
N GLY A 13 8.95 -18.30 -13.71
CA GLY A 13 7.75 -18.88 -14.34
C GLY A 13 6.95 -19.80 -13.41
N ASN A 14 7.20 -19.80 -12.09
CA ASN A 14 6.43 -20.61 -11.15
C ASN A 14 5.22 -19.85 -10.62
N GLU A 15 4.08 -20.52 -10.50
CA GLU A 15 2.93 -19.98 -9.77
C GLU A 15 3.19 -20.00 -8.26
N VAL A 16 3.13 -18.81 -7.63
CA VAL A 16 3.33 -18.60 -6.20
C VAL A 16 2.05 -18.04 -5.58
N GLU A 17 1.68 -18.54 -4.40
CA GLU A 17 0.67 -17.92 -3.52
C GLU A 17 1.35 -17.50 -2.22
N GLU A 18 1.28 -16.22 -1.88
CA GLU A 18 1.90 -15.65 -0.68
C GLU A 18 0.89 -14.82 0.13
N VAL A 19 1.06 -14.80 1.46
CA VAL A 19 0.28 -13.94 2.36
C VAL A 19 1.08 -12.68 2.71
N LEU A 20 0.75 -11.57 2.06
CA LEU A 20 1.31 -10.26 2.36
C LEU A 20 0.55 -9.60 3.51
N ARG A 21 1.24 -8.81 4.33
CA ARG A 21 0.64 -8.09 5.45
C ARG A 21 0.79 -6.58 5.27
N PHE A 22 -0.29 -5.87 5.55
CA PHE A 22 -0.36 -4.42 5.39
C PHE A 22 -0.92 -3.75 6.63
N ASN A 23 -0.34 -2.61 6.99
CA ASN A 23 -0.71 -1.86 8.17
C ASN A 23 -0.23 -0.41 8.06
N LEU A 24 -1.12 0.57 8.21
CA LEU A 24 -0.72 1.94 8.52
C LEU A 24 -1.15 2.24 9.96
N THR A 25 -0.21 2.67 10.79
CA THR A 25 -0.48 3.05 12.17
C THR A 25 -1.15 4.42 12.21
N LYS A 26 -1.85 4.71 13.31
CA LYS A 26 -2.43 6.05 13.55
C LYS A 26 -1.37 7.15 13.45
N ALA A 27 -0.17 6.92 13.95
CA ALA A 27 0.94 7.87 13.85
C ALA A 27 1.36 8.15 12.40
N GLU A 28 1.43 7.12 11.55
CA GLU A 28 1.76 7.26 10.13
C GLU A 28 0.66 8.01 9.37
N LEU A 29 -0.61 7.70 9.66
CA LEU A 29 -1.75 8.41 9.08
C LEU A 29 -1.80 9.88 9.51
N THR A 30 -1.55 10.17 10.79
CA THR A 30 -1.43 11.55 11.29
C THR A 30 -0.26 12.28 10.62
N LYS A 31 0.89 11.63 10.45
CA LYS A 31 2.02 12.22 9.72
C LYS A 31 1.68 12.51 8.26
N LEU A 32 0.99 11.58 7.60
CA LEU A 32 0.53 11.72 6.21
C LEU A 32 -0.40 12.92 6.07
N GLU A 33 -1.33 13.08 7.01
CA GLU A 33 -2.29 14.17 7.05
C GLU A 33 -1.64 15.52 7.34
N LEU A 34 -0.80 15.60 8.36
CA LEU A 34 -0.13 16.85 8.76
C LEU A 34 1.02 17.25 7.81
N GLY A 35 1.58 16.28 7.07
CA GLY A 35 2.69 16.50 6.14
C GLY A 35 2.29 17.15 4.81
N ARG A 36 1.00 17.29 4.54
CA ARG A 36 0.47 17.92 3.32
C ARG A 36 -0.33 19.17 3.64
N LYS A 37 -0.13 20.21 2.83
CA LYS A 37 -0.93 21.44 2.94
C LYS A 37 -2.38 21.10 2.61
N GLY A 38 -3.29 21.34 3.56
CA GLY A 38 -4.72 21.02 3.40
C GLY A 38 -5.08 19.56 3.70
N GLY A 39 -4.10 18.72 4.04
CA GLY A 39 -4.36 17.31 4.35
C GLY A 39 -4.38 16.39 3.13
N THR A 40 -4.57 15.10 3.38
CA THR A 40 -4.60 14.06 2.33
C THR A 40 -5.88 14.15 1.51
N SER A 41 -7.01 14.49 2.14
CA SER A 41 -8.29 14.65 1.45
C SER A 41 -8.27 15.81 0.45
N GLU A 42 -7.67 16.95 0.81
CA GLU A 42 -7.54 18.07 -0.12
C GLU A 42 -6.60 17.74 -1.28
N TYR A 43 -5.49 17.02 -1.01
CA TYR A 43 -4.58 16.56 -2.07
C TYR A 43 -5.28 15.65 -3.09
N ILE A 44 -6.10 14.69 -2.63
CA ILE A 44 -6.89 13.83 -3.52
C ILE A 44 -7.88 14.66 -4.33
N LYS A 45 -8.59 15.58 -3.66
CA LYS A 45 -9.56 16.45 -4.31
C LYS A 45 -8.91 17.31 -5.41
N GLU A 46 -7.78 17.93 -5.12
CA GLU A 46 -7.01 18.73 -6.09
C GLU A 46 -6.59 17.87 -7.30
N ALA A 47 -6.11 16.65 -7.07
CA ALA A 47 -5.72 15.74 -8.14
C ALA A 47 -6.92 15.34 -9.03
N VAL A 48 -8.09 15.10 -8.45
CA VAL A 48 -9.33 14.83 -9.20
C VAL A 48 -9.79 16.06 -9.98
N GLU A 49 -9.83 17.24 -9.34
CA GLU A 49 -10.28 18.49 -9.99
C GLU A 49 -9.36 18.94 -11.12
N SER A 50 -8.06 18.70 -10.99
CA SER A 50 -7.06 19.01 -12.03
C SER A 50 -6.92 17.93 -13.10
N GLY A 51 -7.56 16.76 -12.92
CA GLY A 51 -7.42 15.61 -13.82
C GLY A 51 -6.03 14.95 -13.79
N ASP A 52 -5.25 15.22 -12.74
CA ASP A 52 -3.90 14.69 -12.55
C ASP A 52 -3.96 13.29 -11.92
N SER A 53 -4.30 12.31 -12.76
CA SER A 53 -4.32 10.90 -12.35
C SER A 53 -2.94 10.40 -11.90
N GLY A 54 -1.85 11.02 -12.37
CA GLY A 54 -0.48 10.70 -11.96
C GLY A 54 -0.28 10.92 -10.45
N LYS A 55 -0.73 12.06 -9.92
CA LYS A 55 -0.69 12.34 -8.47
C LYS A 55 -1.41 11.30 -7.63
N LEU A 56 -2.52 10.75 -8.12
CA LEU A 56 -3.29 9.71 -7.42
C LEU A 56 -2.58 8.36 -7.48
N VAL A 57 -2.05 7.99 -8.65
CA VAL A 57 -1.25 6.77 -8.83
C VAL A 57 -0.03 6.79 -7.91
N ASP A 58 0.72 7.89 -7.86
CA ASP A 58 1.90 8.04 -7.01
C ASP A 58 1.53 7.97 -5.52
N LEU A 59 0.39 8.56 -5.13
CA LEU A 59 -0.10 8.48 -3.76
C LEU A 59 -0.39 7.03 -3.37
N PHE A 60 -1.16 6.31 -4.19
CA PHE A 60 -1.54 4.92 -3.89
C PHE A 60 -0.35 3.96 -3.95
N TYR A 61 0.56 4.15 -4.90
CA TYR A 61 1.82 3.40 -4.98
C TYR A 61 2.62 3.52 -3.68
N ASN A 62 2.82 4.76 -3.21
CA ASN A 62 3.54 5.02 -1.97
C ASN A 62 2.79 4.50 -0.74
N MET A 63 1.47 4.67 -0.66
CA MET A 63 0.68 4.15 0.45
C MET A 63 0.71 2.61 0.53
N LEU A 64 0.73 1.91 -0.61
CA LEU A 64 0.87 0.46 -0.65
C LEU A 64 2.22 0.04 -0.06
N LEU A 65 3.31 0.64 -0.54
CA LEU A 65 4.66 0.35 -0.04
C LEU A 65 4.82 0.72 1.44
N ASP A 66 4.31 1.88 1.86
CA ASP A 66 4.35 2.35 3.26
C ASP A 66 3.52 1.44 4.17
N SER A 67 2.50 0.77 3.64
CA SER A 67 1.68 -0.14 4.43
C SER A 67 2.31 -1.53 4.59
N TYR A 68 3.19 -1.97 3.69
CA TYR A 68 3.80 -3.29 3.73
C TYR A 68 4.81 -3.45 4.87
N GLY A 69 4.88 -4.65 5.45
CA GLY A 69 5.89 -4.96 6.46
C GLY A 69 5.79 -6.37 7.03
N VAL A 70 6.76 -6.72 7.88
CA VAL A 70 6.89 -8.05 8.48
C VAL A 70 6.50 -7.98 9.95
N LYS A 71 5.50 -8.78 10.35
CA LYS A 71 5.12 -8.91 11.76
C LYS A 71 6.17 -9.75 12.49
N SER A 72 6.66 -9.27 13.63
CA SER A 72 7.56 -10.04 14.49
C SER A 72 6.86 -11.25 15.12
N GLU A 73 7.62 -12.30 15.44
CA GLU A 73 7.09 -13.52 16.07
C GLU A 73 6.41 -13.22 17.42
N ASP A 74 6.99 -12.32 18.22
CA ASP A 74 6.43 -11.86 19.49
C ASP A 74 5.21 -10.92 19.32
N GLY A 75 4.88 -10.57 18.08
CA GLY A 75 3.75 -9.69 17.73
C GLY A 75 3.90 -8.22 18.14
N LYS A 76 5.03 -7.82 18.74
CA LYS A 76 5.24 -6.45 19.24
C LYS A 76 5.58 -5.45 18.15
N ARG A 77 6.05 -5.92 16.99
CA ARG A 77 6.53 -5.06 15.92
C ARG A 77 5.88 -5.43 14.61
N PHE A 78 5.56 -4.39 13.85
CA PHE A 78 5.33 -4.49 12.42
C PHE A 78 6.50 -3.78 11.75
N VAL A 79 7.50 -4.56 11.37
CA VAL A 79 8.80 -4.06 10.94
C VAL A 79 8.67 -3.55 9.50
N LYS A 80 8.90 -2.25 9.35
CA LYS A 80 9.03 -1.57 8.07
C LYS A 80 10.39 -0.90 8.03
N ASN A 81 11.19 -1.21 7.02
CA ASN A 81 12.50 -0.61 6.81
C ASN A 81 12.82 -0.58 5.31
N ALA A 82 13.91 0.10 4.94
CA ALA A 82 14.29 0.29 3.54
C ALA A 82 14.44 -1.05 2.80
N ARG A 83 15.15 -2.02 3.38
CA ARG A 83 15.35 -3.33 2.74
C ARG A 83 14.04 -4.09 2.50
N ILE A 84 13.17 -4.18 3.51
CA ILE A 84 11.86 -4.86 3.37
C ILE A 84 11.01 -4.17 2.30
N ARG A 85 11.08 -2.84 2.23
CA ARG A 85 10.38 -2.06 1.21
C ARG A 85 10.94 -2.35 -0.19
N GLU A 86 12.25 -2.24 -0.36
CA GLU A 86 12.95 -2.45 -1.64
C GLU A 86 12.75 -3.88 -2.17
N ASP A 87 12.88 -4.88 -1.29
CA ASP A 87 12.65 -6.30 -1.62
C ASP A 87 11.20 -6.50 -2.09
N PHE A 88 10.22 -5.85 -1.44
CA PHE A 88 8.83 -5.92 -1.84
C PHE A 88 8.56 -5.18 -3.16
N GLU A 89 8.98 -3.92 -3.28
CA GLU A 89 8.80 -3.08 -4.47
C GLU A 89 9.37 -3.75 -5.74
N SER A 90 10.48 -4.47 -5.59
CA SER A 90 11.15 -5.20 -6.68
C SER A 90 10.58 -6.60 -6.95
N SER A 91 9.48 -6.99 -6.31
CA SER A 91 8.90 -8.34 -6.42
C SER A 91 7.75 -8.43 -7.42
N ALA A 92 7.54 -9.64 -7.97
CA ALA A 92 6.35 -9.94 -8.76
C ALA A 92 5.05 -9.84 -7.91
N ALA A 93 5.15 -10.11 -6.60
CA ALA A 93 4.04 -9.95 -5.66
C ALA A 93 3.53 -8.51 -5.60
N PHE A 94 4.43 -7.52 -5.58
CA PHE A 94 4.09 -6.11 -5.60
C PHE A 94 3.39 -5.72 -6.90
N SER A 95 3.95 -6.12 -8.04
CA SER A 95 3.31 -5.86 -9.34
C SER A 95 1.89 -6.43 -9.39
N ALA A 96 1.70 -7.67 -8.92
CA ALA A 96 0.39 -8.32 -8.94
C ALA A 96 -0.63 -7.59 -8.05
N ILE A 97 -0.28 -7.28 -6.80
CA ILE A 97 -1.22 -6.61 -5.89
C ILE A 97 -1.47 -5.15 -6.29
N PHE A 98 -0.47 -4.44 -6.81
CA PHE A 98 -0.66 -3.08 -7.28
C PHE A 98 -1.63 -3.04 -8.47
N MET A 99 -1.47 -3.95 -9.43
CA MET A 99 -2.40 -4.07 -10.56
C MET A 99 -3.81 -4.48 -10.13
N GLU A 100 -3.93 -5.36 -9.14
CA GLU A 100 -5.23 -5.72 -8.54
C GLU A 100 -5.92 -4.48 -7.93
N ILE A 101 -5.19 -3.72 -7.11
CA ILE A 101 -5.70 -2.52 -6.43
C ILE A 101 -6.13 -1.45 -7.43
N MET A 102 -5.36 -1.26 -8.49
CA MET A 102 -5.61 -0.23 -9.50
C MET A 102 -6.64 -0.62 -10.56
N GLN A 103 -7.25 -1.81 -10.45
CA GLN A 103 -8.24 -2.29 -11.42
C GLN A 103 -9.48 -1.38 -11.48
N THR A 104 -9.99 -0.96 -10.31
CA THR A 104 -11.09 0.01 -10.21
C THR A 104 -10.93 0.91 -8.98
N PRO A 105 -11.52 2.12 -8.99
CA PRO A 105 -11.52 3.00 -7.82
C PRO A 105 -12.05 2.34 -6.54
N GLU A 106 -13.06 1.47 -6.65
CA GLU A 106 -13.68 0.78 -5.52
C GLU A 106 -12.74 -0.25 -4.89
N VAL A 107 -11.91 -0.93 -5.69
CA VAL A 107 -10.90 -1.86 -5.17
C VAL A 107 -9.83 -1.10 -4.39
N ALA A 108 -9.35 0.01 -4.95
CA ALA A 108 -8.39 0.88 -4.26
C ALA A 108 -8.96 1.43 -2.95
N GLU A 109 -10.17 1.98 -2.98
CA GLU A 109 -10.85 2.52 -1.80
C GLU A 109 -11.03 1.44 -0.72
N SER A 110 -11.49 0.24 -1.09
CA SER A 110 -11.67 -0.88 -0.17
C SER A 110 -10.36 -1.31 0.49
N PHE A 111 -9.29 -1.44 -0.30
CA PHE A 111 -7.98 -1.82 0.21
C PHE A 111 -7.45 -0.78 1.21
N PHE A 112 -7.42 0.50 0.82
CA PHE A 112 -6.86 1.53 1.69
C PHE A 112 -7.71 1.75 2.95
N LYS A 113 -9.04 1.70 2.86
CA LYS A 113 -9.91 1.70 4.06
C LYS A 113 -9.56 0.57 5.02
N ALA A 114 -9.32 -0.65 4.51
CA ALA A 114 -8.97 -1.80 5.34
C ALA A 114 -7.58 -1.65 5.99
N VAL A 115 -6.63 -1.01 5.30
CA VAL A 115 -5.30 -0.71 5.85
C VAL A 115 -5.37 0.36 6.95
N THR A 116 -6.25 1.37 6.82
CA THR A 116 -6.29 2.54 7.70
C THR A 116 -7.30 2.46 8.87
N ASN A 117 -8.41 1.71 8.75
CA ASN A 117 -9.45 1.65 9.79
C ASN A 117 -9.16 0.61 10.88
N GLN A 118 -8.16 0.88 11.72
CA GLN A 118 -7.78 0.03 12.86
C GLN A 118 -7.84 0.73 14.21
#